data_AF-A0A3S4RK98-F1
#
_entry.id   AF-A0A3S4RK98-F1
#
_cell.length_a   1.000
_cell.length_b   1.000
_cell.length_c   1.000
_cell.angle_alpha   90.00
_cell.angle_beta   90.00
_cell.angle_gamma   90.00
#
_symmetry.space_group_name_H-M   'P 1'
#
loop_
_entity.id
_entity.type
_entity.pdbx_description
1 polymer ?
#
loop_
_entity_poly.entity_id
_entity_poly.type
_entity_poly.pdbx_seq_one_letter_code
_entity_poly.pdbx_strand_id
1 'polypeptide(L)'
;MVHEQKSSICSQCLEVISGTKHWQCETCQLSQHLKCLDEFLGCKHCANIKSEQKLCLDRAMLNYQLSWAVWHAQKAIDVFDGFSQNLLMKCERHGYQYSEELIIEIKRFYCNAKINERMDEASLEVIKIIHEVAVKEVMDFQLCFHCFMFRHNSKLKDFWFSAVCPNPHILVYAKYRSFPYWPAKVLKYSKNNDSVYCRFFGSHDHALVPIGRCLLLTKDYPGTEPRLKGYIKAKEDLKNHLRELNKCFPERFKFAEPNIRLNPEKLFLFEEPAFCAKQ
;
A
#
# COMPACT_ATOMS: atom_id res chain seq x y z
N MET A 1 41.20 0.98 14.60
CA MET A 1 40.20 1.68 13.76
C MET A 1 39.16 0.65 13.37
N VAL A 2 38.10 0.54 14.17
CA VAL A 2 37.00 -0.40 13.92
C VAL A 2 36.19 0.21 12.79
N HIS A 3 36.23 -0.40 11.60
CA HIS A 3 35.27 -0.06 10.56
C HIS A 3 33.88 -0.28 11.15
N GLU A 4 33.15 0.81 11.43
CA GLU A 4 31.71 0.77 11.60
C GLU A 4 31.16 0.03 10.38
N GLN A 5 30.80 -1.24 10.55
CA GLN A 5 29.87 -1.90 9.64
C GLN A 5 28.56 -1.14 9.81
N LYS A 6 28.41 -0.07 9.04
CA LYS A 6 27.14 0.59 8.77
C LYS A 6 26.22 -0.50 8.25
N SER A 7 25.45 -1.11 9.14
CA SER A 7 24.42 -2.08 8.82
C SER A 7 23.34 -1.32 8.05
N SER A 8 23.56 -1.19 6.74
CA SER A 8 22.69 -0.48 5.81
C SER A 8 21.48 -1.36 5.50
N ILE A 9 20.66 -1.69 6.50
CA ILE A 9 19.68 -2.76 6.38
C ILE A 9 18.50 -2.35 5.48
N CYS A 10 18.20 -3.17 4.47
CA CYS A 10 17.01 -3.09 3.61
C CYS A 10 16.50 -4.49 3.23
N SER A 11 16.49 -5.45 4.16
CA SER A 11 15.74 -6.70 3.95
C SER A 11 14.22 -6.51 4.21
N GLN A 12 13.38 -7.38 3.65
CA GLN A 12 11.94 -7.38 3.96
C GLN A 12 11.62 -7.88 5.39
N CYS A 13 12.61 -8.41 6.12
CA CYS A 13 12.46 -8.99 7.45
C CYS A 13 13.32 -8.29 8.51
N LEU A 14 12.96 -8.40 9.79
CA LEU A 14 13.70 -7.80 10.92
C LEU A 14 14.95 -8.59 11.38
N GLU A 15 15.36 -9.62 10.66
CA GLU A 15 16.56 -10.39 11.01
C GLU A 15 17.84 -9.54 10.91
N VAL A 16 18.80 -9.87 11.77
CA VAL A 16 20.13 -9.27 11.77
C VAL A 16 20.98 -9.90 10.65
N ILE A 17 21.77 -9.09 9.95
CA ILE A 17 22.58 -9.55 8.80
C ILE A 17 23.68 -10.54 9.22
N SER A 18 24.17 -10.51 10.47
CA SER A 18 25.24 -11.39 10.94
C SER A 18 24.84 -12.87 10.82
N GLY A 19 25.53 -13.60 9.94
CA GLY A 19 25.32 -15.03 9.71
C GLY A 19 24.37 -15.37 8.55
N THR A 20 23.81 -14.39 7.84
CA THR A 20 22.96 -14.63 6.66
C THR A 20 23.59 -14.09 5.37
N LYS A 21 23.40 -14.81 4.27
CA LYS A 21 23.85 -14.34 2.95
C LYS A 21 23.06 -13.10 2.55
N HIS A 22 23.79 -12.07 2.12
CA HIS A 22 23.23 -10.78 1.75
C HIS A 22 23.73 -10.33 0.38
N TRP A 23 22.95 -9.45 -0.24
CA TRP A 23 23.30 -8.71 -1.44
C TRP A 23 23.26 -7.22 -1.13
N GLN A 24 24.26 -6.47 -1.60
CA GLN A 24 24.33 -5.03 -1.45
C GLN A 24 23.92 -4.37 -2.76
N CYS A 25 22.95 -3.45 -2.69
CA CYS A 25 22.53 -2.71 -3.86
C CYS A 25 23.60 -1.70 -4.27
N GLU A 26 24.05 -1.75 -5.52
CA GLU A 26 25.04 -0.81 -6.05
C GLU A 26 24.53 0.64 -6.11
N THR A 27 23.21 0.85 -6.18
CA THR A 27 22.60 2.19 -6.26
C THR A 27 22.42 2.84 -4.90
N CYS A 28 21.73 2.18 -3.96
CA CYS A 28 21.43 2.77 -2.64
C CYS A 28 22.36 2.30 -1.52
N GLN A 29 23.28 1.37 -1.82
CA GLN A 29 24.25 0.80 -0.86
C GLN A 29 23.60 0.10 0.34
N LEU A 30 22.29 -0.19 0.26
CA LEU A 30 21.58 -0.97 1.27
C LEU A 30 21.79 -2.47 1.04
N SER A 31 22.02 -3.19 2.14
CA SER A 31 22.17 -4.65 2.21
C SER A 31 20.82 -5.34 2.43
N GLN A 32 20.56 -6.39 1.65
CA GLN A 32 19.32 -7.18 1.70
C GLN A 32 19.65 -8.66 1.86
N HIS A 33 18.87 -9.40 2.65
CA HIS A 33 19.02 -10.85 2.74
C HIS A 33 18.63 -11.49 1.41
N LEU A 34 19.44 -12.42 0.91
CA LEU A 34 19.15 -13.13 -0.33
C LEU A 34 17.79 -13.85 -0.27
N LYS A 35 17.41 -14.38 0.90
CA LYS A 35 16.10 -15.03 1.10
C LYS A 35 14.90 -14.06 1.09
N CYS A 36 15.15 -12.76 1.24
CA CYS A 36 14.11 -11.72 1.20
C CYS A 36 14.04 -11.02 -0.15
N LEU A 37 14.96 -11.33 -1.05
CA LEU A 37 14.82 -10.98 -2.44
C LEU A 37 13.74 -11.90 -3.01
N ASP A 38 12.69 -11.31 -3.55
CA ASP A 38 11.81 -12.03 -4.45
C ASP A 38 12.62 -12.47 -5.69
N GLU A 39 12.08 -13.31 -6.57
CA GLU A 39 12.67 -13.61 -7.91
C GLU A 39 12.87 -12.35 -8.78
N PHE A 40 12.53 -11.17 -8.24
CA PHE A 40 12.74 -9.86 -8.80
C PHE A 40 14.23 -9.54 -8.97
N LEU A 41 14.62 -9.30 -10.22
CA LEU A 41 15.93 -8.78 -10.60
C LEU A 41 16.08 -7.29 -10.18
N GLY A 42 16.26 -7.01 -8.88
CA GLY A 42 16.64 -5.66 -8.42
C GLY A 42 16.36 -5.30 -6.96
N CYS A 43 16.75 -4.07 -6.60
CA CYS A 43 16.51 -3.51 -5.26
C CYS A 43 15.07 -2.98 -5.14
N LYS A 44 14.26 -3.61 -4.28
CA LYS A 44 12.87 -3.19 -3.98
C LYS A 44 12.77 -1.73 -3.53
N HIS A 45 13.66 -1.30 -2.65
CA HIS A 45 13.71 0.08 -2.17
C HIS A 45 13.96 1.10 -3.30
N CYS A 46 14.93 0.85 -4.17
CA CYS A 46 15.16 1.72 -5.33
C CYS A 46 13.96 1.75 -6.28
N ALA A 47 13.27 0.62 -6.47
CA ALA A 47 12.05 0.57 -7.28
C ALA A 47 10.89 1.38 -6.67
N ASN A 48 10.74 1.32 -5.35
CA ASN A 48 9.75 2.11 -4.61
C ASN A 48 10.07 3.61 -4.69
N ILE A 49 11.33 4.02 -4.47
CA ILE A 49 11.76 5.41 -4.64
C ILE A 49 11.46 5.93 -6.06
N LYS A 50 11.83 5.16 -7.10
CA LYS A 50 11.53 5.53 -8.50
C LYS A 50 10.04 5.68 -8.79
N SER A 51 9.19 4.92 -8.08
CA SER A 51 7.74 5.01 -8.22
C SER A 51 7.19 6.24 -7.50
N GLU A 52 7.68 6.51 -6.29
CA GLU A 52 7.31 7.69 -5.49
C GLU A 52 7.76 9.00 -6.14
N GLN A 53 8.92 9.04 -6.79
CA GLN A 53 9.41 10.20 -7.54
C GLN A 53 8.43 10.67 -8.63
N LYS A 54 7.63 9.74 -9.21
CA LYS A 54 6.61 10.08 -10.21
C LYS A 54 5.40 10.83 -9.63
N LEU A 55 5.22 10.80 -8.31
CA LEU A 55 4.16 11.53 -7.62
C LEU A 55 4.49 13.02 -7.49
N CYS A 56 5.75 13.42 -7.69
CA CYS A 56 6.22 14.81 -7.60
C CYS A 56 5.81 15.51 -6.29
N LEU A 57 5.77 14.76 -5.18
CA LEU A 57 5.41 15.31 -3.87
C LEU A 57 6.54 16.18 -3.33
N ASP A 58 6.18 17.34 -2.78
CA ASP A 58 7.12 18.11 -1.97
C ASP A 58 7.42 17.39 -0.64
N ARG A 59 8.53 17.80 -0.02
CA ARG A 59 9.02 17.16 1.20
C ARG A 59 8.05 17.35 2.38
N ALA A 60 7.35 18.48 2.46
CA ALA A 60 6.41 18.75 3.54
C ALA A 60 5.19 17.83 3.45
N MET A 61 4.62 17.67 2.26
CA MET A 61 3.50 16.78 1.99
C MET A 61 3.85 15.32 2.28
N LEU A 62 5.02 14.85 1.82
CA LEU A 62 5.48 13.50 2.13
C LEU A 62 5.54 13.27 3.65
N ASN A 63 6.25 14.14 4.38
CA ASN A 63 6.43 13.96 5.81
C ASN A 63 5.12 14.11 6.61
N TYR A 64 4.20 14.96 6.14
CA TYR A 64 2.84 15.03 6.69
C TYR A 64 2.07 13.71 6.49
N GLN A 65 2.24 13.02 5.37
CA GLN A 65 1.65 11.67 5.22
C GLN A 65 2.36 10.64 6.11
N LEU A 66 3.69 10.71 6.25
CA LEU A 66 4.44 9.79 7.10
C LEU A 66 4.13 9.97 8.60
N SER A 67 3.74 11.18 9.03
CA SER A 67 3.30 11.37 10.42
C SER A 67 2.04 10.55 10.75
N TRP A 68 1.15 10.31 9.78
CA TRP A 68 0.01 9.39 9.95
C TRP A 68 0.47 7.95 10.14
N ALA A 69 1.48 7.50 9.39
CA ALA A 69 2.05 6.16 9.56
C ALA A 69 2.64 5.98 10.97
N VAL A 70 3.37 6.98 11.47
CA VAL A 70 3.92 6.97 12.83
C VAL A 70 2.82 7.04 13.88
N TRP A 71 1.79 7.87 13.67
CA TRP A 71 0.65 7.97 14.57
C TRP A 71 -0.10 6.63 14.69
N HIS A 72 -0.33 5.93 13.59
CA HIS A 72 -0.93 4.60 13.61
C HIS A 72 -0.06 3.57 14.34
N ALA A 73 1.26 3.62 14.14
CA ALA A 73 2.18 2.77 14.89
C ALA A 73 2.09 3.02 16.40
N GLN A 74 2.07 4.30 16.82
CA GLN A 74 1.90 4.68 18.22
C GLN A 74 0.54 4.24 18.78
N LYS A 75 -0.53 4.33 17.97
CA LYS A 75 -1.87 3.85 18.37
C LYS A 75 -1.94 2.33 18.52
N ALA A 76 -1.16 1.57 17.76
CA ALA A 76 -1.17 0.12 17.83
C ALA A 76 -0.49 -0.43 19.09
N ILE A 77 0.54 0.27 19.59
CA ILE A 77 1.24 -0.12 20.83
C ILE A 77 0.53 0.38 22.10
N ASP A 78 -0.34 1.38 21.97
CA ASP A 78 -1.12 2.02 23.05
C ASP A 78 -0.26 2.50 24.24
N VAL A 79 0.98 2.90 23.96
CA VAL A 79 1.94 3.41 24.94
C VAL A 79 2.63 4.64 24.36
N PHE A 80 2.93 5.62 25.21
CA PHE A 80 3.80 6.73 24.85
C PHE A 80 5.25 6.27 24.91
N ASP A 81 5.92 6.18 23.76
CA ASP A 81 7.34 5.82 23.69
C ASP A 81 8.16 6.94 23.05
N GLY A 82 9.38 7.14 23.55
CA GLY A 82 10.28 8.19 23.05
C GLY A 82 10.76 7.96 21.62
N PHE A 83 10.73 6.71 21.14
CA PHE A 83 11.17 6.38 19.79
C PHE A 83 10.16 6.88 18.74
N SER A 84 8.86 6.61 18.90
CA SER A 84 7.81 7.16 18.02
C SER A 84 7.78 8.68 18.05
N GLN A 85 8.02 9.32 19.20
CA GLN A 85 8.11 10.79 19.28
C GLN A 85 9.28 11.35 18.45
N ASN A 86 10.44 10.69 18.47
CA ASN A 86 11.56 11.09 17.62
C ASN A 86 11.22 10.97 16.13
N LEU A 87 10.50 9.92 15.73
CA LEU A 87 10.03 9.77 14.35
C LEU A 87 9.05 10.88 13.96
N LEU A 88 8.09 11.24 14.84
CA LEU A 88 7.15 12.34 14.62
C LEU A 88 7.87 13.69 14.49
N MET A 89 8.78 14.01 15.41
CA MET A 89 9.58 15.24 15.34
C MET A 89 10.40 15.31 14.05
N LYS A 90 10.89 14.18 13.56
CA LYS A 90 11.60 14.12 12.27
C LYS A 90 10.66 14.37 11.10
N CYS A 91 9.43 13.86 11.11
CA CYS A 91 8.41 14.21 10.12
C CYS A 91 8.09 15.72 10.15
N GLU A 92 7.89 16.31 11.33
CA GLU A 92 7.60 17.75 11.49
C GLU A 92 8.72 18.64 10.95
N ARG A 93 9.97 18.19 11.04
CA ARG A 93 11.15 18.87 10.47
C ARG A 93 11.38 18.55 8.99
N HIS A 94 10.47 17.83 8.36
CA HIS A 94 10.57 17.37 6.98
C HIS A 94 11.87 16.57 6.72
N GLY A 95 12.22 15.69 7.65
CA GLY A 95 13.50 14.98 7.66
C GLY A 95 13.59 13.78 6.73
N TYR A 96 12.46 13.26 6.22
CA TYR A 96 12.43 12.17 5.25
C TYR A 96 12.33 12.70 3.82
N GLN A 97 13.12 12.12 2.92
CA GLN A 97 13.05 12.42 1.49
C GLN A 97 12.16 11.42 0.74
N TYR A 98 12.06 10.19 1.23
CA TYR A 98 11.21 9.14 0.67
C TYR A 98 10.51 8.32 1.76
N SER A 99 9.34 7.77 1.46
CA SER A 99 8.54 6.99 2.44
C SER A 99 9.29 5.80 3.05
N GLU A 100 10.12 5.14 2.25
CA GLU A 100 10.94 3.99 2.67
C GLU A 100 11.95 4.32 3.77
N GLU A 101 12.41 5.57 3.87
CA GLU A 101 13.42 5.96 4.84
C GLU A 101 12.91 5.80 6.29
N LEU A 102 11.61 6.01 6.50
CA LEU A 102 10.95 5.76 7.79
C LEU A 102 11.07 4.28 8.20
N ILE A 103 10.75 3.36 7.30
CA ILE A 103 10.85 1.91 7.57
C ILE A 103 12.30 1.54 7.87
N ILE A 104 13.24 2.02 7.06
CA ILE A 104 14.67 1.74 7.22
C ILE A 104 15.19 2.25 8.57
N GLU A 105 14.75 3.42 9.01
CA GLU A 105 15.14 3.99 10.30
C GLU A 105 14.64 3.15 11.47
N ILE A 106 13.36 2.78 11.48
CA ILE A 106 12.77 1.89 12.50
C ILE A 106 13.53 0.57 12.56
N LYS A 107 13.82 0.02 11.40
CA LYS A 107 14.55 -1.23 11.30
C LYS A 107 15.99 -1.14 11.81
N ARG A 108 16.71 -0.08 11.45
CA ARG A 108 18.07 0.15 11.96
C ARG A 108 18.06 0.27 13.48
N PHE A 109 17.08 0.97 14.03
CA PHE A 109 16.91 1.06 15.47
C PHE A 109 16.72 -0.33 16.10
N TYR A 110 15.78 -1.14 15.59
CA TYR A 110 15.53 -2.51 16.05
C TYR A 110 16.80 -3.37 16.03
N CYS A 111 17.48 -3.43 14.88
CA CYS A 111 18.65 -4.30 14.73
C CYS A 111 19.82 -3.84 15.61
N ASN A 112 20.05 -2.54 15.74
CA ASN A 112 21.11 -2.01 16.61
C ASN A 112 20.80 -2.28 18.09
N ALA A 113 19.54 -2.16 18.52
CA ALA A 113 19.13 -2.50 19.87
C ALA A 113 19.36 -3.98 20.17
N LYS A 114 19.03 -4.86 19.22
CA LYS A 114 19.21 -6.31 19.32
C LYS A 114 20.68 -6.74 19.35
N ILE A 115 21.53 -6.20 18.47
CA ILE A 115 22.97 -6.54 18.40
C ILE A 115 23.69 -6.14 19.68
N ASN A 116 23.39 -4.95 20.20
CA ASN A 116 24.09 -4.40 21.35
C ASN A 116 23.47 -4.83 22.69
N GLU A 117 22.45 -5.71 22.67
CA GLU A 117 21.69 -6.15 23.85
C GLU A 117 21.22 -4.98 24.74
N ARG A 118 20.85 -3.85 24.11
CA ARG A 118 20.52 -2.59 24.80
C ARG A 118 19.08 -2.51 25.30
N MET A 119 18.26 -3.48 24.92
CA MET A 119 16.82 -3.50 25.22
C MET A 119 16.41 -4.92 25.58
N ASP A 120 15.49 -5.04 26.54
CA ASP A 120 14.83 -6.30 26.84
C ASP A 120 13.91 -6.74 25.68
N GLU A 121 13.54 -8.02 25.68
CA GLU A 121 12.71 -8.62 24.64
C GLU A 121 11.32 -7.97 24.50
N ALA A 122 10.72 -7.49 25.60
CA ALA A 122 9.42 -6.83 25.54
C ALA A 122 9.52 -5.47 24.85
N SER A 123 10.55 -4.69 25.16
CA SER A 123 10.84 -3.43 24.48
C SER A 123 11.19 -3.64 23.00
N LEU A 124 11.91 -4.70 22.66
CA LEU A 124 12.16 -5.08 21.26
C LEU A 124 10.87 -5.43 20.52
N GLU A 125 9.94 -6.13 21.18
CA GLU A 125 8.64 -6.49 20.61
C GLU A 125 7.80 -5.25 20.25
N VAL A 126 7.81 -4.22 21.10
CA VAL A 126 7.16 -2.93 20.81
C VAL A 126 7.69 -2.32 19.51
N ILE A 127 9.01 -2.32 19.31
CA ILE A 127 9.62 -1.80 18.07
C ILE A 127 9.24 -2.66 16.85
N LYS A 128 9.10 -3.98 17.00
CA LYS A 128 8.60 -4.84 15.90
C LYS A 128 7.19 -4.45 15.50
N ILE A 129 6.30 -4.23 16.47
CA ILE A 129 4.92 -3.80 16.20
C ILE A 129 4.92 -2.45 15.46
N ILE A 130 5.73 -1.47 15.92
CA ILE A 130 5.89 -0.18 15.24
C ILE A 130 6.33 -0.37 13.79
N HIS A 131 7.34 -1.22 13.56
CA HIS A 131 7.82 -1.53 12.21
C HIS A 131 6.74 -2.17 11.35
N GLU A 132 6.01 -3.17 11.85
CA GLU A 132 4.96 -3.86 11.09
C GLU A 132 3.83 -2.93 10.68
N VAL A 133 3.42 -2.02 11.57
CA VAL A 133 2.41 -1.01 11.26
C VAL A 133 2.95 -0.02 10.24
N ALA A 134 4.15 0.53 10.46
CA ALA A 134 4.77 1.48 9.53
C ALA A 134 4.93 0.88 8.13
N VAL A 135 5.32 -0.39 8.00
CA VAL A 135 5.41 -1.10 6.72
C VAL A 135 4.06 -1.17 6.01
N LYS A 136 2.98 -1.52 6.73
CA LYS A 136 1.62 -1.59 6.16
C LYS A 136 1.15 -0.22 5.68
N GLU A 137 1.43 0.82 6.47
CA GLU A 137 1.04 2.20 6.20
C GLU A 137 1.78 2.78 4.99
N VAL A 138 3.10 2.62 4.96
CA VAL A 138 3.93 3.02 3.82
C VAL A 138 3.56 2.22 2.56
N MET A 139 3.23 0.94 2.69
CA MET A 139 2.74 0.15 1.55
C MET A 139 1.42 0.72 0.99
N ASP A 140 0.47 1.11 1.84
CA ASP A 140 -0.80 1.71 1.38
C ASP A 140 -0.54 3.06 0.67
N PHE A 141 0.35 3.88 1.22
CA PHE A 141 0.83 5.12 0.58
C PHE A 141 1.46 4.85 -0.80
N GLN A 142 2.33 3.84 -0.91
CA GLN A 142 3.01 3.47 -2.16
C GLN A 142 2.09 2.83 -3.20
N LEU A 143 1.04 2.13 -2.77
CA LEU A 143 0.03 1.57 -3.66
C LEU A 143 -0.81 2.68 -4.30
N CYS A 144 -1.29 3.64 -3.51
CA CYS A 144 -1.87 4.87 -4.04
C CYS A 144 -1.89 5.99 -2.99
N PHE A 145 -1.09 7.03 -3.25
CA PHE A 145 -1.01 8.24 -2.44
C PHE A 145 -2.38 8.89 -2.19
N HIS A 146 -3.23 9.01 -3.22
CA HIS A 146 -4.53 9.65 -3.09
C HIS A 146 -5.50 8.81 -2.24
N CYS A 147 -5.53 7.48 -2.41
CA CYS A 147 -6.33 6.62 -1.53
C CYS A 147 -5.86 6.71 -0.08
N PHE A 148 -4.54 6.72 0.16
CA PHE A 148 -3.97 6.94 1.49
C PHE A 148 -4.41 8.29 2.07
N MET A 149 -4.31 9.38 1.31
CA MET A 149 -4.77 10.70 1.76
C MET A 149 -6.26 10.73 2.09
N PHE A 150 -7.11 10.14 1.24
CA PHE A 150 -8.55 10.13 1.47
C PHE A 150 -8.90 9.40 2.77
N ARG A 151 -8.23 8.28 3.05
CA ARG A 151 -8.43 7.49 4.28
C ARG A 151 -8.17 8.31 5.55
N HIS A 152 -7.23 9.25 5.51
CA HIS A 152 -6.89 10.13 6.64
C HIS A 152 -7.61 11.48 6.60
N ASN A 153 -8.46 11.72 5.60
CA ASN A 153 -9.19 12.96 5.50
C ASN A 153 -10.43 12.91 6.41
N SER A 154 -10.34 13.59 7.55
CA SER A 154 -11.42 13.69 8.54
C SER A 154 -12.75 14.23 7.99
N LYS A 155 -12.72 15.00 6.88
CA LYS A 155 -13.93 15.49 6.22
C LYS A 155 -14.68 14.39 5.46
N LEU A 156 -13.98 13.35 5.01
CA LEU A 156 -14.57 12.24 4.27
C LEU A 156 -15.18 11.17 5.19
N LYS A 157 -14.73 11.07 6.45
CA LYS A 157 -15.21 10.09 7.45
C LYS A 157 -15.37 8.70 6.82
N ASP A 158 -16.55 8.09 6.92
CA ASP A 158 -16.86 6.75 6.40
C ASP A 158 -16.94 6.69 4.86
N PHE A 159 -16.99 7.83 4.17
CA PHE A 159 -17.10 7.91 2.71
C PHE A 159 -15.75 8.02 1.99
N TRP A 160 -14.63 7.97 2.73
CA TRP A 160 -13.28 8.10 2.15
C TRP A 160 -13.04 7.13 0.98
N PHE A 161 -13.57 5.91 1.07
CA PHE A 161 -13.38 4.91 0.02
C PHE A 161 -14.25 5.18 -1.23
N SER A 162 -15.28 6.01 -1.13
CA SER A 162 -16.06 6.47 -2.28
C SER A 162 -15.35 7.58 -3.07
N ALA A 163 -14.34 8.24 -2.49
CA ALA A 163 -13.58 9.27 -3.18
C ALA A 163 -12.87 8.73 -4.43
N VAL A 164 -12.70 9.61 -5.41
CA VAL A 164 -12.17 9.32 -6.74
C VAL A 164 -10.76 9.88 -6.86
N CYS A 165 -9.80 9.04 -7.20
CA CYS A 165 -8.43 9.48 -7.44
C CYS A 165 -8.34 10.25 -8.77
N PRO A 166 -7.38 11.17 -8.94
CA PRO A 166 -7.20 11.91 -10.20
C PRO A 166 -7.05 11.01 -11.42
N ASN A 167 -6.33 9.89 -11.26
CA ASN A 167 -6.35 8.75 -12.17
C ASN A 167 -7.21 7.66 -11.52
N PRO A 168 -8.50 7.50 -11.89
CA PRO A 168 -9.38 6.58 -11.19
C PRO A 168 -8.91 5.14 -11.37
N HIS A 169 -8.95 4.37 -10.29
CA HIS A 169 -8.59 2.95 -10.31
C HIS A 169 -9.56 2.15 -11.18
N ILE A 170 -9.04 1.16 -11.90
CA ILE A 170 -9.89 0.23 -12.62
C ILE A 170 -10.78 -0.54 -11.63
N LEU A 171 -12.06 -0.67 -11.97
CA LEU A 171 -13.07 -1.31 -11.14
C LEU A 171 -13.33 -2.73 -11.65
N VAL A 172 -13.37 -3.68 -10.71
CA VAL A 172 -13.57 -5.09 -11.03
C VAL A 172 -14.56 -5.74 -10.09
N TYR A 173 -15.19 -6.80 -10.56
CA TYR A 173 -15.64 -7.89 -9.72
C TYR A 173 -14.49 -8.91 -9.59
N ALA A 174 -13.90 -9.00 -8.40
CA ALA A 174 -12.78 -9.89 -8.10
C ALA A 174 -13.23 -11.09 -7.25
N LYS A 175 -12.76 -12.29 -7.61
CA LYS A 175 -13.07 -13.53 -6.87
C LYS A 175 -11.87 -14.03 -6.07
N TYR A 176 -11.84 -13.71 -4.79
CA TYR A 176 -10.79 -14.15 -3.87
C TYR A 176 -11.13 -15.50 -3.23
N ARG A 177 -10.26 -16.50 -3.41
CA ARG A 177 -10.43 -17.88 -2.87
C ARG A 177 -11.82 -18.45 -3.19
N SER A 178 -12.59 -18.82 -2.17
CA SER A 178 -13.94 -19.38 -2.25
C SER A 178 -15.04 -18.33 -2.04
N PHE A 179 -14.69 -17.07 -1.81
CA PHE A 179 -15.68 -15.99 -1.74
C PHE A 179 -16.34 -15.78 -3.11
N PRO A 180 -17.59 -15.28 -3.13
CA PRO A 180 -18.22 -14.86 -4.38
C PRO A 180 -17.46 -13.67 -4.99
N TYR A 181 -17.79 -13.32 -6.24
CA TYR A 181 -17.27 -12.09 -6.84
C TYR A 181 -17.66 -10.89 -5.98
N TRP A 182 -16.70 -10.03 -5.71
CA TRP A 182 -16.86 -8.86 -4.87
C TRP A 182 -16.34 -7.61 -5.59
N PRO A 183 -17.03 -6.47 -5.52
CA PRO A 183 -16.55 -5.25 -6.15
C PRO A 183 -15.26 -4.76 -5.48
N ALA A 184 -14.30 -4.32 -6.29
CA ALA A 184 -13.01 -3.83 -5.82
C ALA A 184 -12.40 -2.75 -6.74
N LYS A 185 -11.50 -1.94 -6.16
CA LYS A 185 -10.54 -1.10 -6.89
C LYS A 185 -9.23 -1.89 -7.06
N VAL A 186 -8.66 -1.91 -8.26
CA VAL A 186 -7.32 -2.48 -8.47
C VAL A 186 -6.28 -1.38 -8.29
N LEU A 187 -5.29 -1.63 -7.44
CA LEU A 187 -4.24 -0.67 -7.08
C LEU A 187 -2.95 -0.90 -7.87
N LYS A 188 -2.56 -2.17 -8.08
CA LYS A 188 -1.29 -2.53 -8.70
C LYS A 188 -1.34 -3.95 -9.27
N TYR A 189 -0.70 -4.16 -10.42
CA TYR A 189 -0.40 -5.50 -10.93
C TYR A 189 0.96 -5.99 -10.41
N SER A 190 0.99 -7.23 -9.91
CA SER A 190 2.19 -7.94 -9.51
C SER A 190 2.52 -9.00 -10.55
N LYS A 191 3.53 -8.72 -11.38
CA LYS A 191 4.03 -9.63 -12.42
C LYS A 191 4.48 -10.97 -11.84
N ASN A 192 5.13 -10.95 -10.68
CA ASN A 192 5.72 -12.15 -10.06
C ASN A 192 4.67 -13.23 -9.72
N ASN A 193 3.46 -12.82 -9.31
CA ASN A 193 2.41 -13.73 -8.86
C ASN A 193 1.25 -13.83 -9.87
N ASP A 194 1.38 -13.20 -11.04
CA ASP A 194 0.31 -12.97 -12.01
C ASP A 194 -1.03 -12.57 -11.34
N SER A 195 -0.92 -11.63 -10.40
CA SER A 195 -1.99 -11.25 -9.49
C SER A 195 -2.09 -9.73 -9.36
N VAL A 196 -3.27 -9.24 -9.00
CA VAL A 196 -3.53 -7.83 -8.77
C VAL A 196 -3.83 -7.56 -7.30
N TYR A 197 -3.34 -6.44 -6.80
CA TYR A 197 -3.71 -5.90 -5.49
C TYR A 197 -5.10 -5.27 -5.62
N CYS A 198 -6.11 -5.93 -5.04
CA CYS A 198 -7.47 -5.43 -4.97
C CYS A 198 -7.75 -4.85 -3.58
N ARG A 199 -8.40 -3.68 -3.53
CA ARG A 199 -9.05 -3.14 -2.32
C ARG A 199 -10.55 -3.25 -2.48
N PHE A 200 -11.21 -4.01 -1.61
CA PHE A 200 -12.63 -4.35 -1.74
C PHE A 200 -13.54 -3.27 -1.16
N PHE A 201 -14.69 -3.03 -1.80
CA PHE A 201 -15.72 -2.19 -1.20
C PHE A 201 -16.35 -2.89 0.02
N GLY A 202 -16.89 -2.11 0.99
CA GLY A 202 -17.51 -2.61 2.21
C GLY A 202 -16.57 -2.64 3.42
N SER A 203 -15.67 -3.64 3.48
CA SER A 203 -14.67 -3.81 4.55
C SER A 203 -13.36 -3.07 4.29
N HIS A 204 -13.11 -2.67 3.04
CA HIS A 204 -11.92 -1.92 2.62
C HIS A 204 -10.59 -2.66 2.83
N ASP A 205 -10.67 -3.99 2.94
CA ASP A 205 -9.57 -4.92 3.03
C ASP A 205 -8.87 -5.13 1.69
N HIS A 206 -7.63 -5.60 1.76
CA HIS A 206 -6.78 -5.85 0.61
C HIS A 206 -6.56 -7.35 0.40
N ALA A 207 -6.50 -7.78 -0.86
CA ALA A 207 -5.98 -9.09 -1.19
C ALA A 207 -5.24 -9.07 -2.54
N LEU A 208 -4.28 -9.99 -2.67
CA LEU A 208 -3.74 -10.40 -3.96
C LEU A 208 -4.72 -11.39 -4.60
N VAL A 209 -5.27 -11.02 -5.75
CA VAL A 209 -6.22 -11.84 -6.50
C VAL A 209 -5.59 -12.22 -7.83
N PRO A 210 -5.57 -13.51 -8.22
CA PRO A 210 -5.09 -13.92 -9.54
C PRO A 210 -5.83 -13.17 -10.64
N ILE A 211 -5.11 -12.64 -11.63
CA ILE A 211 -5.72 -11.75 -12.63
C ILE A 211 -6.85 -12.42 -13.42
N GLY A 212 -6.73 -13.72 -13.67
CA GLY A 212 -7.79 -14.53 -14.31
C GLY A 212 -9.09 -14.64 -13.53
N ARG A 213 -9.12 -14.17 -12.28
CA ARG A 213 -10.31 -14.12 -11.39
C ARG A 213 -10.84 -12.69 -11.21
N CYS A 214 -10.41 -11.75 -12.04
CA CYS A 214 -10.87 -10.36 -12.05
C CYS A 214 -11.62 -10.07 -13.34
N LEU A 215 -12.93 -9.81 -13.22
CA LEU A 215 -13.78 -9.35 -14.32
C LEU A 215 -13.97 -7.85 -14.20
N LEU A 216 -13.94 -7.12 -15.33
CA LEU A 216 -14.26 -5.70 -15.32
C LEU A 216 -15.68 -5.47 -14.76
N LEU A 217 -15.86 -4.35 -14.07
CA LEU A 217 -17.15 -3.99 -13.48
C LEU A 217 -18.25 -3.87 -14.55
N THR A 218 -19.29 -4.67 -14.39
CA THR A 218 -20.49 -4.69 -15.22
C THR A 218 -21.66 -4.08 -14.48
N LYS A 219 -22.71 -3.67 -15.22
CA LYS A 219 -23.94 -3.16 -14.62
C LYS A 219 -24.65 -4.23 -13.78
N ASP A 220 -24.74 -5.43 -14.33
CA ASP A 220 -25.32 -6.60 -13.66
C ASP A 220 -24.23 -7.44 -12.98
N TYR A 221 -24.60 -8.16 -11.91
CA TYR A 221 -23.66 -9.00 -11.17
C TYR A 221 -23.24 -10.25 -11.97
N PRO A 222 -21.97 -10.68 -11.94
CA PRO A 222 -21.53 -11.90 -12.59
C PRO A 222 -22.03 -13.16 -11.85
N GLY A 223 -23.18 -13.68 -12.28
CA GLY A 223 -23.79 -14.91 -11.75
C GLY A 223 -24.83 -14.63 -10.67
N THR A 224 -24.78 -15.36 -9.55
CA THR A 224 -25.75 -15.21 -8.46
C THR A 224 -25.27 -14.20 -7.43
N GLU A 225 -25.97 -13.07 -7.32
CA GLU A 225 -25.60 -12.00 -6.41
C GLU A 225 -25.68 -12.44 -4.92
N PRO A 226 -24.63 -12.21 -4.11
CA PRO A 226 -24.63 -12.55 -2.70
C PRO A 226 -25.64 -11.72 -1.90
N ARG A 227 -26.30 -12.36 -0.93
CA ARG A 227 -27.20 -11.69 0.03
C ARG A 227 -26.53 -11.38 1.38
N LEU A 228 -25.21 -11.43 1.43
CA LEU A 228 -24.43 -11.20 2.65
C LEU A 228 -24.48 -9.72 3.05
N LYS A 229 -24.63 -9.42 4.35
CA LYS A 229 -24.65 -8.03 4.86
C LYS A 229 -23.43 -7.22 4.41
N GLY A 230 -22.24 -7.83 4.44
CA GLY A 230 -21.00 -7.20 3.97
C GLY A 230 -21.06 -6.85 2.47
N TYR A 231 -21.69 -7.68 1.65
CA TYR A 231 -21.82 -7.45 0.22
C TYR A 231 -22.82 -6.33 -0.06
N ILE A 232 -23.92 -6.27 0.67
CA ILE A 232 -24.91 -5.18 0.57
C ILE A 232 -24.23 -3.83 0.88
N LYS A 233 -23.39 -3.77 1.93
CA LYS A 233 -22.57 -2.59 2.24
C LYS A 233 -21.61 -2.27 1.09
N ALA A 234 -20.90 -3.26 0.57
CA ALA A 234 -19.98 -3.09 -0.56
C ALA A 234 -20.66 -2.54 -1.81
N LYS A 235 -21.90 -2.97 -2.08
CA LYS A 235 -22.71 -2.48 -3.19
C LYS A 235 -23.11 -1.02 -3.01
N GLU A 236 -23.48 -0.60 -1.79
CA GLU A 236 -23.80 0.81 -1.50
C GLU A 236 -22.54 1.69 -1.57
N ASP A 237 -21.40 1.23 -1.04
CA ASP A 237 -20.12 1.93 -1.18
C ASP A 237 -19.73 2.09 -2.67
N LEU A 238 -19.86 1.04 -3.47
CA LEU A 238 -19.61 1.10 -4.91
C LEU A 238 -20.55 2.11 -5.59
N LYS A 239 -21.84 2.10 -5.25
CA LYS A 239 -22.83 3.03 -5.81
C LYS A 239 -22.47 4.48 -5.49
N ASN A 240 -22.03 4.76 -4.26
CA ASN A 240 -21.56 6.09 -3.87
C ASN A 240 -20.29 6.48 -4.63
N HIS A 241 -19.35 5.55 -4.79
CA HIS A 241 -18.17 5.78 -5.61
C HIS A 241 -18.52 6.11 -7.06
N LEU A 242 -19.45 5.40 -7.69
CA LEU A 242 -19.90 5.67 -9.06
C LEU A 242 -20.59 7.04 -9.20
N ARG A 243 -21.34 7.48 -8.18
CA ARG A 243 -21.91 8.84 -8.14
C ARG A 243 -20.81 9.90 -8.12
N GLU A 244 -19.81 9.74 -7.25
CA GLU A 244 -18.66 10.67 -7.21
C GLU A 244 -17.84 10.62 -8.50
N LEU A 245 -17.65 9.43 -9.09
CA LEU A 245 -16.98 9.25 -10.37
C LEU A 245 -17.66 10.05 -11.48
N ASN A 246 -19.00 10.00 -11.55
CA ASN A 246 -19.76 10.77 -12.54
C ASN A 246 -19.74 12.28 -12.26
N LYS A 247 -19.60 12.73 -11.00
CA LYS A 247 -19.41 14.16 -10.69
C LYS A 247 -18.04 14.66 -11.15
N CYS A 248 -16.98 13.88 -10.91
CA CYS A 248 -15.61 14.23 -11.30
C CYS A 248 -15.37 14.10 -12.80
N PHE A 249 -16.01 13.12 -13.44
CA PHE A 249 -15.84 12.79 -14.86
C PHE A 249 -17.20 12.56 -15.54
N PRO A 250 -18.00 13.64 -15.74
CA PRO A 250 -19.33 13.54 -16.31
C PRO A 250 -19.32 12.82 -17.65
N GLU A 251 -20.21 11.84 -17.81
CA GLU A 251 -20.46 11.11 -19.07
C GLU A 251 -19.27 10.35 -19.66
N ARG A 252 -18.12 10.29 -18.97
CA ARG A 252 -16.93 9.56 -19.46
C ARG A 252 -16.98 8.07 -19.15
N PHE A 253 -17.65 7.67 -18.07
CA PHE A 253 -17.72 6.29 -17.62
C PHE A 253 -18.97 5.58 -18.16
N LYS A 254 -18.77 4.39 -18.72
CA LYS A 254 -19.81 3.38 -18.95
C LYS A 254 -19.41 2.06 -18.30
N PHE A 255 -20.35 1.17 -18.01
CA PHE A 255 -20.02 -0.18 -17.56
C PHE A 255 -19.42 -1.01 -18.70
N ALA A 256 -18.57 -1.97 -18.34
CA ALA A 256 -18.05 -2.95 -19.29
C ALA A 256 -19.13 -3.97 -19.69
N GLU A 257 -18.95 -4.63 -20.84
CA GLU A 257 -19.75 -5.78 -21.23
C GLU A 257 -19.45 -7.00 -20.34
N PRO A 258 -20.40 -7.95 -20.20
CA PRO A 258 -20.22 -9.13 -19.36
C PRO A 258 -18.96 -9.95 -19.70
N ASN A 259 -18.33 -10.50 -18.66
CA ASN A 259 -17.21 -11.44 -18.74
C ASN A 259 -15.91 -10.91 -19.39
N ILE A 260 -15.76 -9.60 -19.56
CA ILE A 260 -14.47 -9.02 -19.95
C ILE A 260 -13.48 -9.16 -18.79
N ARG A 261 -12.31 -9.74 -19.08
CA ARG A 261 -11.23 -9.89 -18.10
C ARG A 261 -10.39 -8.63 -18.00
N LEU A 262 -9.82 -8.41 -16.82
CA LEU A 262 -8.87 -7.33 -16.57
C LEU A 262 -7.61 -7.48 -17.45
N ASN A 263 -7.21 -6.39 -18.11
CA ASN A 263 -5.91 -6.28 -18.80
C ASN A 263 -4.84 -5.74 -17.82
N PRO A 264 -3.73 -6.46 -17.59
CA PRO A 264 -2.67 -6.02 -16.66
C PRO A 264 -1.94 -4.74 -17.08
N GLU A 265 -2.03 -4.34 -18.35
CA GLU A 265 -1.39 -3.13 -18.88
C GLU A 265 -2.23 -1.86 -18.69
N LYS A 266 -3.51 -2.01 -18.33
CA LYS A 266 -4.49 -0.92 -18.20
C LYS A 266 -5.05 -0.91 -16.79
N LEU A 267 -4.37 -0.24 -15.87
CA LEU A 267 -4.72 -0.25 -14.45
C LEU A 267 -5.52 0.99 -14.02
N PHE A 268 -5.63 1.99 -14.89
CA PHE A 268 -6.52 3.12 -14.68
C PHE A 268 -7.79 2.97 -15.51
N LEU A 269 -8.91 3.41 -14.92
CA LEU A 269 -10.25 3.21 -15.43
C LEU A 269 -10.43 3.73 -16.87
N PHE A 270 -9.87 4.90 -17.19
CA PHE A 270 -9.99 5.50 -18.52
C PHE A 270 -8.90 5.09 -19.52
N GLU A 271 -7.96 4.23 -19.13
CA GLU A 271 -7.07 3.55 -20.08
C GLU A 271 -7.74 2.33 -20.72
N GLU A 272 -8.83 1.85 -20.11
CA GLU A 272 -9.60 0.70 -20.56
C GLU A 272 -10.80 1.14 -21.44
N PRO A 273 -10.76 0.90 -22.77
CA PRO A 273 -11.82 1.31 -23.68
C PRO A 273 -13.20 0.73 -23.33
N ALA A 274 -13.26 -0.40 -22.63
CA ALA A 274 -14.53 -0.95 -22.14
C ALA A 274 -15.27 -0.01 -21.18
N PHE A 275 -14.55 0.87 -20.47
CA PHE A 275 -15.13 1.85 -19.55
C PHE A 275 -15.33 3.24 -20.13
N CYS A 276 -14.81 3.52 -21.33
CA CYS A 276 -14.94 4.82 -21.98
C CYS A 276 -16.24 4.89 -22.78
N ALA A 277 -17.11 5.86 -22.45
CA ALA A 277 -18.18 6.25 -23.36
C ALA A 277 -17.58 6.68 -24.71
N LYS A 278 -18.21 6.29 -25.83
CA LYS A 278 -17.80 6.82 -27.14
C LYS A 278 -18.10 8.31 -27.11
N GLN A 279 -17.09 9.14 -27.36
CA GLN A 279 -17.28 10.55 -27.69
C GLN A 279 -18.01 10.68 -29.03
#